data_AF-K6V7K1-F1
#
_entry.id   AF-K6V7K1-F1
#
_cell.length_a   1.000
_cell.length_b   1.000
_cell.length_c   1.000
_cell.angle_alpha   90.00
_cell.angle_beta   90.00
_cell.angle_gamma   90.00
#
_symmetry.space_group_name_H-M   'P 1'
#
loop_
_entity.id
_entity.type
_entity.pdbx_description
1 polymer ?
#
loop_
_entity_poly.entity_id
_entity_poly.type
_entity_poly.pdbx_seq_one_letter_code
_entity_poly.pdbx_strand_id
1 'polypeptide(L)'
;MTTTEAGLPTAVTIDDSQLRREPDVLAKDILRLCRQAAQRAGLERRAQMIADGVPAHVIDLMNLPKPDDVAREEIIAEVEDGYEQTSWMRSI
;
A
#
# COMPACT_ATOMS: atom_id res chain seq x y z
N MET A 1 3.68 -5.68 -7.51
CA MET A 1 3.44 -4.27 -7.89
C MET A 1 4.53 -3.41 -7.28
N THR A 2 4.92 -2.34 -7.97
CA THR A 2 5.96 -1.40 -7.53
C THR A 2 5.46 0.02 -7.67
N THR A 3 5.75 0.87 -6.68
CA THR A 3 5.38 2.29 -6.68
C THR A 3 6.54 3.18 -6.27
N THR A 4 6.43 4.47 -6.55
CA THR A 4 7.23 5.53 -5.90
C THR A 4 6.84 5.72 -4.44
N GLU A 5 7.60 6.49 -3.66
CA GLU A 5 7.18 6.94 -2.31
C GLU A 5 5.84 7.72 -2.29
N ALA A 6 5.46 8.37 -3.40
CA ALA A 6 4.17 9.04 -3.55
C ALA A 6 3.01 8.12 -3.97
N GLY A 7 3.24 6.81 -4.09
CA GLY A 7 2.21 5.84 -4.49
C GLY A 7 1.88 5.80 -5.98
N LEU A 8 2.68 6.44 -6.83
CA LEU A 8 2.54 6.33 -8.28
C LEU A 8 3.04 4.95 -8.74
N PRO A 9 2.21 4.15 -9.42
CA PRO A 9 2.61 2.84 -9.90
C PRO A 9 3.67 2.95 -11.01
N THR A 10 4.79 2.26 -10.83
CA THR A 10 5.85 2.11 -11.84
C THR A 10 5.80 0.76 -12.52
N ALA A 11 5.23 -0.26 -11.87
CA ALA A 11 4.97 -1.57 -12.45
C ALA A 11 3.75 -2.25 -11.79
N VAL A 12 2.86 -2.80 -12.62
CA VAL A 12 1.69 -3.56 -12.18
C VAL A 12 1.68 -4.91 -12.92
N THR A 13 1.54 -5.99 -12.16
CA THR A 13 1.30 -7.34 -12.70
C THR A 13 -0.10 -7.75 -12.29
N ILE A 14 -0.91 -8.13 -13.27
CA ILE A 14 -2.30 -8.54 -13.06
C ILE A 14 -2.42 -9.97 -13.56
N ASP A 15 -2.97 -10.86 -12.74
CA ASP A 15 -3.29 -12.21 -13.17
C ASP A 15 -4.55 -12.23 -14.05
N ASP A 16 -4.56 -13.07 -15.08
CA ASP A 16 -5.67 -13.16 -16.06
C ASP A 16 -7.03 -13.43 -15.41
N SER A 17 -7.08 -14.11 -14.25
CA SER A 17 -8.32 -14.33 -13.50
C SER A 17 -8.95 -13.02 -13.02
N GLN A 18 -8.12 -12.01 -12.72
CA GLN A 18 -8.55 -10.72 -12.20
C GLN A 18 -9.18 -9.86 -13.29
N LEU A 19 -8.78 -10.05 -14.55
CA LEU A 19 -9.33 -9.33 -15.71
C LEU A 19 -10.78 -9.73 -16.02
N ARG A 20 -11.27 -10.84 -15.46
CA ARG A 20 -12.65 -11.31 -15.61
C ARG A 20 -13.59 -10.74 -14.54
N ARG A 21 -13.06 -10.07 -13.52
CA ARG A 21 -13.84 -9.42 -12.46
C ARG A 21 -14.45 -8.11 -12.98
N GLU A 22 -15.39 -7.56 -12.21
CA GLU A 22 -15.94 -6.24 -12.51
C GLU A 22 -14.81 -5.18 -12.52
N PRO A 23 -14.72 -4.32 -13.55
CA PRO A 23 -13.63 -3.35 -13.68
C PRO A 23 -13.47 -2.43 -12.47
N ASP A 24 -14.58 -2.02 -11.85
CA ASP A 24 -14.57 -1.14 -10.67
C ASP A 24 -13.95 -1.82 -9.46
N VAL A 25 -14.13 -3.13 -9.32
CA VAL A 25 -13.54 -3.92 -8.24
C VAL A 25 -12.03 -4.02 -8.45
N LEU A 26 -11.59 -4.33 -9.66
CA LEU A 26 -10.15 -4.37 -9.99
C LEU A 26 -9.48 -3.00 -9.81
N ALA A 27 -10.14 -1.91 -10.19
CA ALA A 27 -9.62 -0.55 -10.01
C ALA A 27 -9.44 -0.20 -8.52
N LYS A 28 -10.39 -0.59 -7.66
CA LYS A 28 -10.27 -0.42 -6.21
C LYS A 28 -9.09 -1.20 -5.64
N ASP A 29 -8.91 -2.44 -6.06
CA ASP A 29 -7.78 -3.27 -5.62
C ASP A 29 -6.43 -2.68 -6.04
N ILE A 30 -6.31 -2.22 -7.29
CA ILE A 30 -5.09 -1.57 -7.76
C ILE A 30 -4.79 -0.31 -6.93
N LEU A 31 -5.80 0.52 -6.67
CA LEU A 31 -5.62 1.73 -5.88
C LEU A 31 -5.23 1.42 -4.43
N ARG A 32 -5.83 0.40 -3.82
CA ARG A 32 -5.48 -0.09 -2.48
C ARG A 32 -4.03 -0.56 -2.44
N LEU A 33 -3.61 -1.37 -3.42
CA LEU A 33 -2.23 -1.83 -3.55
C LEU A 33 -1.23 -0.67 -3.81
N CYS A 34 -1.65 0.39 -4.53
CA CYS A 34 -0.86 1.63 -4.69
C CYS A 34 -0.55 2.27 -3.35
N ARG A 35 -1.58 2.43 -2.51
CA ARG A 35 -1.43 3.07 -1.20
C ARG A 35 -0.54 2.25 -0.27
N GLN A 36 -0.74 0.93 -0.21
CA GLN A 36 0.09 0.04 0.60
C GLN A 36 1.55 0.06 0.17
N ALA A 37 1.82 0.03 -1.14
CA ALA A 37 3.18 0.12 -1.66
C ALA A 37 3.82 1.49 -1.38
N ALA A 38 3.05 2.58 -1.45
CA ALA A 38 3.49 3.92 -1.09
C ALA A 38 3.90 4.02 0.39
N GLN A 39 3.06 3.49 1.28
CA GLN A 39 3.30 3.44 2.72
C GLN A 39 4.64 2.77 3.03
N ARG A 40 4.87 1.58 2.46
CA ARG A 40 6.13 0.85 2.62
C ARG A 40 7.34 1.61 2.05
N ALA A 41 7.24 2.10 0.81
CA ALA A 41 8.32 2.86 0.17
C ALA A 41 8.65 4.14 0.96
N GLY A 42 7.64 4.82 1.50
CA GLY A 42 7.79 6.01 2.32
C GLY A 42 8.48 5.75 3.66
N LEU A 43 8.18 4.64 4.33
CA LEU A 43 8.89 4.20 5.54
C LEU A 43 10.36 3.89 5.26
N GLU A 44 10.63 3.11 4.20
CA GLU A 44 11.99 2.77 3.79
C GLU A 44 12.79 4.03 3.45
N ARG A 45 12.18 4.98 2.72
CA ARG A 45 12.79 6.27 2.39
C ARG A 45 13.08 7.11 3.64
N ARG A 46 12.13 7.19 4.58
CA ARG A 46 12.29 7.90 5.85
C ARG A 46 13.44 7.32 6.67
N ALA A 47 13.52 5.99 6.77
CA ALA A 47 14.62 5.30 7.47
C ALA A 47 15.98 5.60 6.82
N GLN A 48 16.05 5.61 5.49
CA GLN A 48 17.27 5.98 4.78
C GLN A 48 17.70 7.42 5.06
N MET A 49 16.78 8.38 5.04
CA MET A 49 17.09 9.79 5.35
C MET A 49 17.63 9.97 6.78
N ILE A 50 17.09 9.21 7.74
CA ILE A 50 17.60 9.21 9.13
C ILE A 50 19.02 8.65 9.16
N ALA A 51 19.27 7.52 8.48
CA ALA A 51 20.59 6.91 8.41
C ALA A 51 21.63 7.83 7.75
N ASP A 52 21.21 8.62 6.76
CA ASP A 52 22.04 9.61 6.06
C ASP A 52 22.29 10.90 6.89
N GLY A 53 21.70 11.00 8.10
CA GLY A 53 21.86 12.14 8.99
C GLY A 53 21.03 13.37 8.59
N VAL A 54 19.99 13.21 7.78
CA VAL A 54 19.09 14.30 7.40
C VAL A 54 18.35 14.82 8.65
N PRO A 55 18.31 16.15 8.89
CA PRO A 55 17.59 16.71 10.02
C PRO A 55 16.10 16.36 10.01
N ALA A 56 15.54 16.01 11.18
CA ALA A 56 14.15 15.59 11.31
C ALA A 56 13.13 16.59 10.71
N HIS A 57 13.35 17.89 10.88
CA HIS A 57 12.48 18.93 10.32
C HIS A 57 12.44 18.92 8.78
N VAL A 58 13.52 18.49 8.12
CA VAL A 58 13.58 18.35 6.65
C VAL A 58 12.79 17.11 6.21
N ILE A 59 12.92 16.02 6.95
CA ILE A 59 12.17 14.77 6.70
C ILE A 59 10.67 15.02 6.84
N ASP A 60 10.25 15.79 7.85
CA ASP A 60 8.85 16.11 8.10
C ASP A 60 8.23 16.99 7.00
N LEU A 61 9.03 17.85 6.34
CA LEU A 61 8.57 18.64 5.18
C LEU A 61 8.29 17.77 3.94
N MET A 62 8.86 16.56 3.86
CA MET A 62 8.63 15.66 2.73
C MET A 62 7.29 14.90 2.82
N ASN A 63 6.54 15.08 3.92
CA ASN A 63 5.25 14.44 4.14
C ASN A 63 5.29 12.91 3.93
N LEU A 64 6.41 12.29 4.28
CA LEU A 64 6.58 10.85 4.22
C LEU A 64 5.75 10.17 5.33
N PRO A 65 5.15 8.99 5.07
CA PRO A 65 4.41 8.23 6.07
C PRO A 65 5.22 7.99 7.33
N LYS A 66 4.56 8.08 8.49
CA LYS A 66 5.11 7.63 9.77
C LYS A 66 4.64 6.21 10.08
N PRO A 67 5.36 5.46 10.93
CA PRO A 67 4.95 4.12 11.34
C PRO A 67 3.51 4.06 11.87
N ASP A 68 3.08 5.07 12.62
CA ASP A 68 1.71 5.15 13.17
C ASP A 68 0.64 5.37 12.09
N ASP A 69 1.00 6.06 10.99
CA ASP A 69 0.08 6.28 9.86
C ASP A 69 -0.16 4.96 9.13
N VAL A 70 0.90 4.17 8.94
CA VAL A 70 0.86 2.84 8.30
C VAL A 70 -0.01 1.88 9.13
N ALA A 71 0.24 1.81 10.44
CA ALA A 71 -0.51 0.94 11.34
C ALA A 71 -2.01 1.28 11.37
N ARG A 72 -2.36 2.58 11.34
CA ARG A 72 -3.75 3.02 11.25
C ARG A 72 -4.39 2.62 9.92
N GLU A 73 -3.66 2.78 8.81
CA GLU A 73 -4.17 2.46 7.48
C GLU A 73 -4.32 0.95 7.25
N GLU A 74 -3.44 0.13 7.84
CA GLU A 74 -3.58 -1.33 7.86
C GLU A 74 -4.84 -1.77 8.61
N ILE A 75 -5.12 -1.18 9.77
CA ILE A 75 -6.36 -1.46 10.53
C ILE A 75 -7.60 -1.07 9.71
N ILE A 76 -7.58 0.07 9.03
CA ILE A 76 -8.70 0.51 8.18
C ILE A 76 -8.89 -0.45 7.01
N ALA A 77 -7.80 -0.86 6.35
CA ALA A 77 -7.84 -1.79 5.23
C ALA A 77 -8.38 -3.17 5.66
N GLU A 78 -7.98 -3.68 6.83
CA GLU A 78 -8.52 -4.94 7.39
C GLU A 78 -10.01 -4.85 7.69
N VAL A 79 -10.49 -3.72 8.21
CA VAL A 79 -11.91 -3.49 8.50
C VAL A 79 -12.72 -3.36 7.21
N GLU A 80 -12.19 -2.69 6.18
CA GLU A 80 -12.83 -2.57 4.86
C GLU A 80 -12.84 -3.90 4.08
N ASP A 81 -11.77 -4.70 4.15
CA ASP A 81 -11.66 -6.01 3.51
C ASP A 81 -12.45 -7.12 4.26
N GLY A 82 -13.03 -6.80 5.43
CA GLY A 82 -13.77 -7.70 6.33
C GLY A 82 -15.05 -8.35 5.77
N TYR A 83 -15.36 -8.21 4.48
CA TYR A 83 -16.54 -8.84 3.85
C TYR A 83 -16.24 -9.95 2.82
N GLU A 84 -14.99 -10.32 2.55
CA GLU A 84 -14.67 -11.44 1.64
C GLU A 84 -13.71 -12.51 2.23
N GLN A 85 -13.74 -12.74 3.54
CA GLN A 85 -13.01 -13.88 4.15
C GLN A 85 -13.68 -15.25 3.97
N THR A 86 -14.62 -15.44 3.04
CA THR A 86 -15.42 -16.67 2.92
C THR A 86 -15.02 -17.65 1.79
N SER A 87 -13.91 -17.47 1.07
CA SER A 87 -13.65 -18.32 -0.13
C SER A 87 -12.36 -19.14 -0.19
N TRP A 88 -11.61 -19.28 0.91
CA TRP A 88 -10.46 -20.20 0.95
C TRP A 88 -10.70 -21.48 1.78
N MET A 89 -11.84 -21.62 2.47
CA MET A 89 -12.32 -22.92 2.96
C MET A 89 -13.12 -23.65 1.87
N ARG A 90 -12.49 -23.96 0.74
CA ARG A 90 -12.96 -25.10 -0.06
C ARG A 90 -12.62 -26.35 0.75
N SER A 91 -13.65 -26.98 1.34
CA SER A 91 -13.56 -28.34 1.85
C SER A 91 -12.91 -29.25 0.81
N ILE A 92 -11.88 -29.99 1.23
CA ILE A 92 -11.55 -31.28 0.63
C ILE A 92 -12.61 -32.28 1.12
#